data_AF-A0A2Z6RWJ5-F1
#
_entry.id   AF-A0A2Z6RWJ5-F1
#
_cell.length_a   1.000
_cell.length_b   1.000
_cell.length_c   1.000
_cell.angle_alpha   90.00
_cell.angle_beta   90.00
_cell.angle_gamma   90.00
#
_symmetry.space_group_name_H-M   'P 1'
#
loop_
_entity.id
_entity.type
_entity.pdbx_description
1 polymer ?
#
loop_
_entity_poly.entity_id
_entity_poly.type
_entity_poly.pdbx_seq_one_letter_code
_entity_poly.pdbx_strand_id
1 'polypeptide(L)'
;MSFEHSQGLINDYEKLLEADKDYDVIIYANEKDGKFILNKYNISPQILKIILRFIYCGKINLTKLQVSVILNLLITVDELDVQILIQCIQENLINCKYDFLQQNSIEIFEMIYHYEVFSDLWNNCLDKFCEKSNELFQSDKFINLKEPLLELLLKRDDLSSDEILYGIA
;
A
#
# COMPACT_ATOMS: atom_id res chain seq x y z
N MET A 1 -27.97 15.77 17.26
CA MET A 1 -26.85 16.37 16.50
C MET A 1 -25.85 15.25 16.25
N SER A 2 -25.43 14.82 15.06
CA SER A 2 -25.78 15.17 13.68
C SER A 2 -24.76 14.46 12.77
N PHE A 3 -25.14 13.33 12.16
CA PHE A 3 -24.33 12.74 11.10
C PHE A 3 -24.22 13.72 9.90
N GLU A 4 -25.30 14.46 9.63
CA GLU A 4 -25.33 15.48 8.56
C GLU A 4 -24.45 16.71 8.81
N HIS A 5 -24.35 17.22 10.04
CA HIS A 5 -23.45 18.36 10.30
C HIS A 5 -21.99 17.93 10.22
N SER A 6 -21.68 16.69 10.61
CA SER A 6 -20.35 16.12 10.45
C SER A 6 -20.00 15.96 8.97
N GLN A 7 -20.97 15.55 8.14
CA GLN A 7 -20.79 15.47 6.69
C GLN A 7 -20.60 16.84 6.03
N GLY A 8 -21.35 17.85 6.48
CA GLY A 8 -21.18 19.23 6.05
C GLY A 8 -19.77 19.75 6.32
N LEU A 9 -19.29 19.58 7.56
CA LEU A 9 -17.93 19.96 7.97
C LEU A 9 -16.84 19.26 7.14
N ILE A 10 -16.97 17.94 6.92
CA ILE A 10 -16.03 17.19 6.08
C ILE A 10 -15.97 17.76 4.65
N ASN A 11 -17.12 18.07 4.06
CA ASN A 11 -17.19 18.62 2.71
C ASN A 11 -16.60 20.03 2.63
N ASP A 12 -16.71 20.83 3.69
CA ASP A 12 -16.13 22.17 3.73
C ASP A 12 -14.60 22.10 3.88
N TYR A 13 -14.06 21.21 4.71
CA TYR A 13 -12.61 20.93 4.74
C TYR A 13 -12.08 20.42 3.39
N GLU A 14 -12.86 19.60 2.71
CA GLU A 14 -12.51 19.08 1.38
C GLU A 14 -12.36 20.21 0.35
N LYS A 15 -13.26 21.21 0.38
CA LYS A 15 -13.15 22.43 -0.45
C LYS A 15 -11.96 23.30 -0.05
N LEU A 16 -11.70 23.48 1.24
CA LEU A 16 -10.57 24.30 1.71
C LEU A 16 -9.22 23.72 1.26
N LEU A 17 -9.08 22.39 1.30
CA LEU A 17 -7.90 21.68 0.78
C LEU A 17 -7.70 21.82 -0.74
N GLU A 18 -8.75 22.20 -1.49
CA GLU A 18 -8.67 22.44 -2.93
C GLU A 18 -8.52 23.93 -3.28
N ALA A 19 -9.00 24.82 -2.41
CA ALA A 19 -9.05 26.26 -2.67
C ALA A 19 -7.78 27.02 -2.27
N ASP A 20 -6.81 26.35 -1.62
CA ASP A 20 -5.60 26.92 -1.05
C ASP A 20 -5.85 28.13 -0.11
N LYS A 21 -6.85 28.03 0.77
CA LYS A 21 -7.29 29.11 1.68
C LYS A 21 -7.32 28.68 3.14
N ASP A 22 -7.18 29.68 4.03
CA ASP A 22 -7.32 29.54 5.49
C ASP A 22 -6.37 28.51 6.13
N TYR A 23 -5.12 28.45 5.67
CA TYR A 23 -4.07 27.63 6.28
C TYR A 23 -3.41 28.35 7.46
N ASP A 24 -3.49 27.74 8.65
CA ASP A 24 -2.78 28.21 9.85
C ASP A 24 -1.39 27.58 10.00
N VAL A 25 -1.09 26.53 9.23
CA VAL A 25 0.17 25.78 9.29
C VAL A 25 0.85 25.83 7.93
N ILE A 26 2.06 26.39 7.90
CA ILE A 26 2.95 26.35 6.73
C ILE A 26 3.96 25.23 6.94
N ILE A 27 3.93 24.25 6.05
CA ILE A 27 4.91 23.17 6.06
C ILE A 27 6.08 23.57 5.16
N TYR A 28 7.25 23.80 5.76
CA TYR A 28 8.46 24.14 5.01
C TYR A 28 9.04 22.90 4.34
N ALA A 29 9.13 22.96 3.01
CA ALA A 29 9.73 21.95 2.18
C ALA A 29 10.89 22.54 1.38
N ASN A 30 11.98 21.79 1.23
CA ASN A 30 13.10 22.16 0.37
C ASN A 30 12.83 21.67 -1.06
N GLU A 31 13.03 22.52 -2.07
CA GLU A 31 12.99 22.09 -3.46
C GLU A 31 14.31 21.41 -3.84
N LYS A 32 14.24 20.16 -4.33
CA LYS A 32 15.38 19.43 -4.89
C LYS A 32 14.91 18.65 -6.10
N ASP A 33 15.57 18.86 -7.24
CA ASP A 33 15.25 18.19 -8.51
C ASP A 33 13.76 18.33 -8.94
N GLY A 34 13.15 19.50 -8.67
CA GLY A 34 11.74 19.78 -8.97
C GLY A 34 10.74 19.11 -8.01
N LYS A 35 11.19 18.60 -6.87
CA LYS A 35 10.34 18.00 -5.83
C LYS A 35 10.45 18.79 -4.53
N PHE A 36 9.32 19.00 -3.85
CA PHE A 36 9.27 19.57 -2.50
C PHE A 36 9.51 18.46 -1.47
N ILE A 37 10.53 18.62 -0.63
CA ILE A 37 10.99 17.65 0.38
C ILE A 37 10.76 18.21 1.79
N LEU A 38 10.00 17.51 2.62
CA LEU A 38 9.95 17.81 4.06
C LEU A 38 11.27 17.38 4.69
N ASN A 39 12.03 18.30 5.28
CA ASN A 39 13.45 18.06 5.65
C ASN A 39 13.70 16.88 6.61
N LYS A 40 12.66 16.35 7.28
CA LYS A 40 12.78 15.18 8.16
C LYS A 40 12.32 13.87 7.53
N TYR A 41 11.35 13.92 6.62
CA TYR A 41 10.73 12.76 6.01
C TYR A 41 10.63 13.06 4.52
N ASN A 42 11.27 12.27 3.66
CA ASN A 42 11.34 12.53 2.21
C ASN A 42 9.98 12.29 1.51
N ILE A 43 8.94 13.00 1.96
CA ILE A 43 7.54 12.81 1.63
C ILE A 43 7.20 13.68 0.44
N SER A 44 6.68 13.05 -0.61
CA SER A 44 6.22 13.80 -1.78
C SER A 44 4.93 14.59 -1.49
N PRO A 45 4.70 15.72 -2.18
CA PRO A 45 3.47 16.50 -2.04
C PRO A 45 2.18 15.69 -2.24
N GLN A 46 2.22 14.73 -3.17
CA GLN A 46 1.07 13.85 -3.43
C GLN A 46 0.72 13.00 -2.21
N ILE A 47 1.72 12.39 -1.58
CA ILE A 47 1.55 11.56 -0.39
C ILE A 47 1.06 12.41 0.79
N LEU A 48 1.67 13.56 1.00
CA LEU A 48 1.26 14.50 2.05
C LEU A 48 -0.21 14.92 1.88
N LYS A 49 -0.65 15.23 0.65
CA LYS A 49 -2.04 15.60 0.36
C LYS A 49 -3.03 14.48 0.68
N ILE A 50 -2.65 13.22 0.42
CA ILE A 50 -3.49 12.06 0.76
C ILE A 50 -3.62 11.93 2.28
N ILE A 51 -2.51 12.06 3.02
CA ILE A 51 -2.48 11.96 4.48
C ILE A 51 -3.32 13.09 5.11
N LEU A 52 -3.14 14.33 4.67
CA LEU A 52 -3.92 15.47 5.16
C LEU A 52 -5.41 15.28 4.88
N ARG A 53 -5.78 14.84 3.66
CA ARG A 53 -7.18 14.56 3.35
C ARG A 53 -7.77 13.48 4.25
N PHE A 54 -7.00 12.46 4.60
CA PHE A 54 -7.46 11.47 5.56
C PHE A 54 -7.66 12.06 6.95
N ILE A 55 -6.71 12.85 7.46
CA ILE A 55 -6.78 13.46 8.80
C ILE A 55 -8.00 14.39 8.93
N TYR A 56 -8.26 15.23 7.92
CA TYR A 56 -9.33 16.23 7.98
C TYR A 56 -10.70 15.71 7.55
N CYS A 57 -10.74 14.77 6.59
CA CYS A 57 -11.99 14.33 5.98
C CYS A 57 -12.38 12.89 6.34
N GLY A 58 -11.48 12.11 6.96
CA GLY A 58 -11.67 10.68 7.22
C GLY A 58 -11.80 9.84 5.94
N LYS A 59 -11.39 10.39 4.78
CA LYS A 59 -11.55 9.74 3.47
C LYS A 59 -10.20 9.45 2.85
N ILE A 60 -10.08 8.26 2.27
CA ILE A 60 -8.95 7.88 1.42
C ILE A 60 -9.48 7.30 0.11
N ASN A 61 -8.83 7.64 -1.00
CA ASN A 61 -9.14 7.07 -2.30
C ASN A 61 -7.88 6.47 -2.92
N LEU A 62 -7.78 5.15 -2.89
CA LEU A 62 -6.66 4.39 -3.45
C LEU A 62 -6.92 3.92 -4.90
N THR A 63 -8.13 4.11 -5.43
CA THR A 63 -8.55 3.48 -6.70
C THR A 63 -7.73 3.95 -7.91
N LYS A 64 -7.38 5.24 -7.95
CA LYS A 64 -6.65 5.87 -9.07
C LYS A 64 -5.14 5.94 -8.86
N LEU A 65 -4.62 5.40 -7.75
CA LEU A 65 -3.21 5.48 -7.43
C LEU A 65 -2.45 4.30 -8.03
N GLN A 66 -1.23 4.60 -8.51
CA GLN A 66 -0.27 3.58 -8.93
C GLN A 66 0.20 2.78 -7.70
N VAL A 67 0.59 1.52 -7.91
CA VAL A 67 1.04 0.61 -6.84
C VAL A 67 2.18 1.23 -6.04
N SER A 68 3.19 1.73 -6.73
CA SER A 68 4.34 2.40 -6.11
C SER A 68 3.95 3.59 -5.23
N VAL A 69 2.89 4.32 -5.59
CA VAL A 69 2.38 5.44 -4.77
C VAL A 69 1.69 4.92 -3.50
N ILE A 70 0.92 3.83 -3.60
CA ILE A 70 0.25 3.23 -2.44
C ILE A 70 1.28 2.62 -1.47
N LEU A 71 2.31 1.96 -1.98
CA LEU A 71 3.36 1.39 -1.15
C LEU A 71 4.21 2.48 -0.48
N ASN A 72 4.56 3.54 -1.22
CA ASN A 72 5.21 4.72 -0.62
C ASN A 72 4.33 5.38 0.44
N LEU A 73 3.00 5.41 0.25
CA LEU A 73 2.06 5.91 1.25
C LEU A 73 2.13 5.07 2.52
N LEU A 74 2.06 3.74 2.42
CA LEU A 74 2.18 2.81 3.56
C LEU A 74 3.45 3.06 4.38
N ILE A 75 4.60 3.08 3.72
CA ILE A 75 5.89 3.34 4.39
C ILE A 75 5.88 4.72 5.05
N THR A 76 5.37 5.74 4.35
CA THR A 76 5.33 7.11 4.89
C THR A 76 4.43 7.20 6.13
N VAL A 77 3.27 6.54 6.14
CA VAL A 77 2.35 6.62 7.28
C VAL A 77 2.84 5.82 8.48
N ASP A 78 3.67 4.80 8.27
CA ASP A 78 4.42 4.11 9.32
C ASP A 78 5.51 5.00 9.91
N GLU A 79 6.32 5.68 9.07
CA GLU A 79 7.33 6.65 9.51
C GLU A 79 6.74 7.84 10.31
N LEU A 80 5.49 8.19 10.00
CA LEU A 80 4.73 9.24 10.69
C LEU A 80 3.89 8.73 11.87
N ASP A 81 3.91 7.42 12.15
CA ASP A 81 3.14 6.76 13.21
C ASP A 81 1.62 7.03 13.17
N VAL A 82 1.04 6.98 11.97
CA VAL A 82 -0.41 7.18 11.75
C VAL A 82 -1.12 5.83 11.61
N GLN A 83 -1.17 5.07 12.71
CA GLN A 83 -1.65 3.68 12.75
C GLN A 83 -3.07 3.47 12.18
N ILE A 84 -4.00 4.41 12.43
CA ILE A 84 -5.37 4.32 11.90
C ILE A 84 -5.37 4.35 10.37
N LEU A 85 -4.48 5.14 9.75
CA LEU A 85 -4.36 5.23 8.30
C LEU A 85 -3.73 3.97 7.72
N ILE A 86 -2.75 3.37 8.42
CA ILE A 86 -2.18 2.07 8.06
C ILE A 86 -3.29 1.01 7.98
N GLN A 87 -4.11 0.89 9.02
CA GLN A 87 -5.22 -0.07 9.06
C GLN A 87 -6.20 0.17 7.90
N CYS A 88 -6.59 1.43 7.67
CA CYS A 88 -7.53 1.78 6.59
C CYS A 88 -6.98 1.41 5.20
N ILE A 89 -5.69 1.62 4.95
CA ILE A 89 -5.06 1.26 3.68
C ILE A 89 -5.01 -0.27 3.51
N GLN A 90 -4.59 -1.01 4.53
CA GLN A 90 -4.50 -2.48 4.48
C GLN A 90 -5.89 -3.10 4.23
N GLU A 91 -6.92 -2.67 4.97
CA GLU A 91 -8.29 -3.14 4.77
C GLU A 91 -8.82 -2.82 3.37
N ASN A 92 -8.52 -1.63 2.83
CA ASN A 92 -8.97 -1.27 1.47
C ASN A 92 -8.28 -2.13 0.40
N LEU A 93 -6.99 -2.41 0.57
CA LEU A 93 -6.23 -3.26 -0.34
C LEU A 93 -6.74 -4.70 -0.33
N ILE A 94 -6.94 -5.27 0.86
CA ILE A 94 -7.42 -6.64 1.05
C ILE A 94 -8.85 -6.81 0.54
N ASN A 95 -9.76 -5.87 0.87
CA ASN A 95 -11.20 -6.05 0.61
C ASN A 95 -11.65 -5.56 -0.76
N CYS A 96 -11.05 -4.50 -1.32
CA CYS A 96 -11.58 -3.82 -2.50
C CYS A 96 -10.79 -4.07 -3.79
N LYS A 97 -9.64 -4.74 -3.70
CA LYS A 97 -8.62 -4.73 -4.76
C LYS A 97 -8.03 -6.12 -5.04
N TYR A 98 -8.87 -7.17 -5.08
CA TYR A 98 -8.45 -8.53 -5.44
C TYR A 98 -7.59 -8.57 -6.71
N ASP A 99 -8.08 -8.00 -7.82
CA ASP A 99 -7.35 -7.98 -9.10
C ASP A 99 -6.04 -7.19 -9.02
N PHE A 100 -6.02 -6.13 -8.21
CA PHE A 100 -4.83 -5.28 -8.05
C PHE A 100 -3.76 -5.95 -7.19
N LEU A 101 -4.14 -6.60 -6.09
CA LEU A 101 -3.22 -7.40 -5.30
C LEU A 101 -2.68 -8.56 -6.14
N GLN A 102 -3.52 -9.20 -6.95
CA GLN A 102 -3.09 -10.28 -7.82
C GLN A 102 -2.07 -9.80 -8.86
N GLN A 103 -2.36 -8.71 -9.58
CA GLN A 103 -1.50 -8.20 -10.65
C GLN A 103 -0.12 -7.72 -10.16
N ASN A 104 -0.06 -7.23 -8.93
CA ASN A 104 1.11 -6.56 -8.35
C ASN A 104 1.68 -7.30 -7.13
N SER A 105 1.27 -8.55 -6.92
CA SER A 105 1.63 -9.38 -5.76
C SER A 105 3.13 -9.39 -5.50
N ILE A 106 3.96 -9.67 -6.52
CA ILE A 106 5.42 -9.71 -6.40
C ILE A 106 6.03 -8.37 -5.97
N GLU A 107 5.59 -7.26 -6.56
CA GLU A 107 6.07 -5.93 -6.18
C GLU A 107 5.70 -5.58 -4.74
N ILE A 108 4.48 -5.94 -4.33
CA ILE A 108 3.99 -5.75 -2.97
C ILE A 108 4.81 -6.62 -2.00
N PHE A 109 5.00 -7.91 -2.30
CA PHE A 109 5.81 -8.83 -1.50
C PHE A 109 7.22 -8.31 -1.27
N GLU A 110 7.90 -7.91 -2.34
CA GLU A 110 9.26 -7.43 -2.25
C GLU A 110 9.40 -6.17 -1.41
N MET A 111 8.40 -5.30 -1.47
CA MET A 111 8.47 -4.00 -0.84
C MET A 111 8.12 -4.05 0.65
N ILE A 112 7.12 -4.85 1.03
CA ILE A 112 6.63 -4.89 2.42
C ILE A 112 7.25 -6.00 3.27
N TYR A 113 8.10 -6.86 2.67
CA TYR A 113 8.73 -8.00 3.37
C TYR A 113 9.41 -7.62 4.70
N HIS A 114 10.07 -6.46 4.75
CA HIS A 114 10.80 -6.01 5.95
C HIS A 114 9.94 -5.22 6.95
N TYR A 115 8.65 -5.02 6.68
CA TYR A 115 7.78 -4.18 7.49
C TYR A 115 6.79 -5.06 8.28
N GLU A 116 7.13 -5.39 9.52
CA GLU A 116 6.29 -6.22 10.41
C GLU A 116 4.87 -5.65 10.58
N VAL A 117 4.73 -4.32 10.54
CA VAL A 117 3.45 -3.60 10.65
C VAL A 117 2.47 -3.95 9.51
N PHE A 118 2.98 -4.47 8.38
CA PHE A 118 2.17 -4.86 7.22
C PHE A 118 2.01 -6.39 7.10
N SER A 119 2.19 -7.13 8.20
CA SER A 119 2.10 -8.60 8.20
C SER A 119 0.76 -9.12 7.68
N ASP A 120 -0.35 -8.43 7.97
CA ASP A 120 -1.68 -8.86 7.54
C ASP A 120 -1.83 -8.76 6.02
N LEU A 121 -1.40 -7.64 5.45
CA LEU A 121 -1.34 -7.45 4.00
C LEU A 121 -0.39 -8.47 3.35
N TRP A 122 0.77 -8.72 3.97
CA TRP A 122 1.75 -9.69 3.47
C TRP A 122 1.20 -11.12 3.47
N ASN A 123 0.62 -11.57 4.59
CA ASN A 123 0.00 -12.89 4.71
C ASN A 123 -1.14 -13.06 3.72
N ASN A 124 -2.00 -12.04 3.59
CA ASN A 124 -3.10 -12.08 2.63
C ASN A 124 -2.59 -12.20 1.19
N CYS A 125 -1.57 -11.41 0.82
CA CYS A 125 -0.93 -11.54 -0.49
C CYS A 125 -0.39 -12.97 -0.67
N LEU A 126 0.25 -13.53 0.35
CA LEU A 126 0.89 -14.86 0.32
C LEU A 126 -0.09 -15.99 0.11
N ASP A 127 -1.20 -15.97 0.82
CA ASP A 127 -2.26 -16.97 0.62
C ASP A 127 -2.84 -16.89 -0.79
N LYS A 128 -3.02 -15.65 -1.32
CA LYS A 128 -3.47 -15.43 -2.70
C LYS A 128 -2.44 -15.84 -3.75
N PHE A 129 -1.16 -15.72 -3.44
CA PHE A 129 -0.08 -16.20 -4.27
C PHE A 129 -0.08 -17.73 -4.33
N CYS A 130 -0.23 -18.42 -3.19
CA CYS A 130 -0.29 -19.87 -3.14
C CYS A 130 -1.51 -20.43 -3.89
N GLU A 131 -2.69 -19.80 -3.78
CA GLU A 131 -3.92 -20.18 -4.50
C GLU A 131 -3.76 -20.27 -6.03
N LYS A 132 -2.85 -19.47 -6.63
CA LYS A 132 -2.60 -19.44 -8.09
C LYS A 132 -1.16 -19.78 -8.46
N SER A 133 -0.46 -20.48 -7.59
CA SER A 133 0.99 -20.71 -7.72
C SER A 133 1.40 -21.32 -9.07
N ASN A 134 0.57 -22.20 -9.64
CA ASN A 134 0.79 -22.80 -10.97
C ASN A 134 0.93 -21.78 -12.12
N GLU A 135 0.07 -20.75 -12.18
CA GLU A 135 0.16 -19.71 -13.22
C GLU A 135 1.39 -18.82 -13.04
N LEU A 136 1.78 -18.62 -11.78
CA LEU A 136 2.86 -17.74 -11.42
C LEU A 136 4.24 -18.38 -11.61
N PHE A 137 4.40 -19.67 -11.26
CA PHE A 137 5.62 -20.44 -11.56
C PHE A 137 5.93 -20.47 -13.07
N GLN A 138 4.91 -20.36 -13.91
CA GLN A 138 5.03 -20.29 -15.37
C GLN A 138 5.26 -18.86 -15.89
N SER A 139 5.20 -17.84 -15.03
CA SER A 139 5.39 -16.45 -15.42
C SER A 139 6.85 -16.01 -15.33
N ASP A 140 7.27 -15.12 -16.24
CA ASP A 140 8.60 -14.50 -16.20
C ASP A 140 8.84 -13.71 -14.90
N LYS A 141 7.78 -13.32 -14.19
CA LYS A 141 7.89 -12.59 -12.92
C LYS A 141 8.46 -13.46 -11.80
N PHE A 142 8.20 -14.78 -11.81
CA PHE A 142 8.74 -15.69 -10.81
C PHE A 142 10.26 -15.83 -10.89
N ILE A 143 10.80 -15.88 -12.12
CA ILE A 143 12.25 -15.96 -12.38
C ILE A 143 12.99 -14.74 -11.82
N ASN A 144 12.28 -13.61 -11.66
CA ASN A 144 12.84 -12.35 -11.17
C ASN A 144 12.66 -12.13 -9.66
N LEU A 145 12.09 -13.08 -8.91
CA LEU A 145 11.95 -12.97 -7.47
C LEU A 145 13.31 -12.95 -6.77
N LYS A 146 13.44 -12.07 -5.79
CA LYS A 146 14.64 -12.03 -4.93
C LYS A 146 14.77 -13.32 -4.11
N GLU A 147 16.03 -13.74 -3.90
CA GLU A 147 16.40 -14.97 -3.19
C GLU A 147 15.70 -15.16 -1.82
N PRO A 148 15.61 -14.16 -0.92
CA PRO A 148 14.96 -14.35 0.38
C PRO A 148 13.47 -14.69 0.28
N LEU A 149 12.78 -14.16 -0.73
CA LEU A 149 11.37 -14.44 -0.96
C LEU A 149 11.18 -15.80 -1.60
N LEU A 150 12.07 -16.18 -2.52
CA LEU A 150 12.06 -17.51 -3.10
C LEU A 150 12.26 -18.58 -2.01
N GLU A 151 13.19 -18.38 -1.09
CA GLU A 151 13.42 -19.28 0.04
C GLU A 151 12.17 -19.40 0.93
N LEU A 152 11.51 -18.29 1.25
CA LEU A 152 10.28 -18.30 2.05
C LEU A 152 9.13 -19.01 1.37
N LEU A 153 8.96 -18.78 0.06
CA LEU A 153 7.96 -19.47 -0.73
C LEU A 153 8.23 -20.97 -0.70
N LEU A 154 9.44 -21.41 -1.05
CA LEU A 154 9.79 -22.85 -1.08
C LEU A 154 9.67 -23.56 0.27
N LYS A 155 9.64 -22.83 1.39
CA LYS A 155 9.43 -23.37 2.74
C LYS A 155 7.95 -23.58 3.10
N ARG A 156 7.00 -23.13 2.29
CA ARG A 156 5.57 -23.30 2.56
C ARG A 156 5.08 -24.67 2.09
N ASP A 157 4.41 -25.38 2.99
CA ASP A 157 3.83 -26.70 2.73
C ASP A 157 2.52 -26.64 1.92
N ASP A 158 1.94 -25.45 1.73
CA ASP A 158 0.65 -25.22 1.06
C ASP A 158 0.77 -24.56 -0.31
N LEU A 159 1.99 -24.45 -0.84
CA LEU A 159 2.18 -24.18 -2.26
C LEU A 159 1.58 -25.34 -3.04
N SER A 160 0.59 -25.07 -3.88
CA SER A 160 0.00 -26.07 -4.77
C SER A 160 0.99 -26.44 -5.88
N SER A 161 2.06 -27.15 -5.55
CA SER A 161 2.77 -27.94 -6.55
C SER A 161 1.94 -29.20 -6.76
N ASP A 162 1.29 -29.31 -7.92
CA ASP A 162 1.05 -30.65 -8.44
C ASP A 162 2.45 -31.31 -8.47
N GLU A 163 2.69 -32.28 -7.58
CA GLU A 163 3.95 -33.02 -7.58
C GLU A 163 4.25 -33.40 -9.02
N ILE A 164 5.41 -32.97 -9.54
CA ILE A 164 5.90 -33.50 -10.80
C ILE A 164 6.28 -34.95 -10.53
N LEU A 165 5.27 -35.83 -10.55
CA LEU A 165 5.40 -37.28 -10.65
C LEU A 165 5.86 -37.60 -12.09
N TYR A 166 7.06 -37.15 -12.44
CA TYR A 166 7.79 -37.66 -13.58
C TYR A 166 9.07 -38.32 -13.10
N GLY A 167 8.94 -39.60 -12.78
CA GLY A 167 9.98 -40.59 -13.05
C GLY A 167 11.01 -40.87 -11.94
N ILE A 168 10.61 -41.57 -10.88
CA ILE A 168 11.45 -42.63 -10.29
C ILE A 168 10.56 -43.79 -9.83
N ALA A 169 10.25 -44.71 -10.73
CA ALA A 169 10.01 -46.15 -10.49
C ALA A 169 9.84 -46.87 -11.83
#